data_AF-A0A645CDB1-F1
#
_entry.id   AF-A0A645CDB1-F1
#
_cell.length_a   1.000
_cell.length_b   1.000
_cell.length_c   1.000
_cell.angle_alpha   90.00
_cell.angle_beta   90.00
_cell.angle_gamma   90.00
#
_symmetry.space_group_name_H-M   'P 1'
#
loop_
_entity.id
_entity.type
_entity.pdbx_description
1 polymer ?
#
loop_
_entity_poly.entity_id
_entity_poly.type
_entity_poly.pdbx_seq_one_letter_code
_entity_poly.pdbx_strand_id
1 'polypeptide(L)'
;MGVGTIVWKMNDYIISTDTSLLDIVVIHRFISEESYWGKGRSRELVVKSMHNSACCFGVYHERNGEPKQIGFARVVSDLTTFAYIADVFILNEYRGKGLGKWLLRTIVNHPEIKGLKRVTLFTKTPVFYEKVMFKIFDQNFQSKFMELKNPSI
;
A
#
# COMPACT_ATOMS: atom_id res chain seq x y z
N MET A 1 -15.92 -10.37 -4.01
CA MET A 1 -16.24 -9.63 -2.77
C MET A 1 -15.02 -8.80 -2.43
N GLY A 2 -15.07 -7.48 -2.64
CA GLY A 2 -14.03 -6.55 -2.21
C GLY A 2 -14.36 -6.01 -0.83
N VAL A 3 -13.39 -5.43 -0.14
CA VAL A 3 -13.68 -4.71 1.10
C VAL A 3 -14.57 -3.50 0.79
N GLY A 4 -15.51 -3.17 1.69
CA GLY A 4 -16.39 -2.01 1.52
C GLY A 4 -15.62 -0.69 1.46
N THR A 5 -16.28 0.35 0.95
CA THR A 5 -15.73 1.71 0.95
C THR A 5 -15.68 2.26 2.37
N ILE A 6 -14.50 2.67 2.82
CA ILE A 6 -14.26 3.30 4.12
C ILE A 6 -13.35 4.52 3.89
N VAL A 7 -13.62 5.58 4.65
CA VAL A 7 -12.88 6.84 4.59
C VAL A 7 -12.33 7.19 5.97
N TRP A 8 -11.06 7.57 6.03
CA TRP A 8 -10.41 8.10 7.23
C TRP A 8 -9.92 9.52 6.97
N LYS A 9 -10.03 10.38 7.98
CA LYS A 9 -9.63 11.80 7.90
C LYS A 9 -8.54 12.12 8.91
N MET A 10 -7.57 12.93 8.51
CA MET A 10 -6.55 13.51 9.38
C MET A 10 -6.19 14.91 8.89
N ASN A 11 -6.71 15.95 9.56
CA ASN A 11 -6.65 17.34 9.07
C ASN A 11 -7.18 17.43 7.62
N ASP A 12 -6.43 18.08 6.73
CA ASP A 12 -6.75 18.24 5.30
C ASP A 12 -6.42 17.00 4.45
N TYR A 13 -6.21 15.83 5.07
CA TYR A 13 -5.86 14.58 4.39
C TYR A 13 -6.92 13.51 4.56
N ILE A 14 -7.11 12.73 3.50
CA ILE A 14 -8.02 11.58 3.44
C ILE A 14 -7.27 10.31 3.07
N ILE A 15 -7.68 9.18 3.66
CA ILE A 15 -7.48 7.85 3.09
C ILE A 15 -8.84 7.31 2.67
N SER A 16 -8.95 6.74 1.48
CA SER A 16 -10.16 6.07 0.99
C SER A 16 -9.84 4.71 0.39
N THR A 17 -10.74 3.74 0.60
CA THR A 17 -10.74 2.47 -0.15
C THR A 17 -11.64 2.50 -1.39
N ASP A 18 -12.26 3.64 -1.70
CA ASP A 18 -13.04 3.81 -2.92
C ASP A 18 -12.13 3.80 -4.14
N THR A 19 -12.20 2.71 -4.92
CA THR A 19 -11.38 2.56 -6.11
C THR A 19 -11.75 3.53 -7.23
N SER A 20 -12.95 4.13 -7.20
CA SER A 20 -13.36 5.13 -8.20
C SER A 20 -12.61 6.46 -8.06
N LEU A 21 -12.03 6.73 -6.88
CA LEU A 21 -11.22 7.92 -6.61
C LEU A 21 -9.74 7.74 -7.00
N LEU A 22 -9.32 6.56 -7.44
CA LEU A 22 -7.91 6.28 -7.73
C LEU A 22 -7.49 6.90 -9.06
N ASP A 23 -6.51 7.79 -8.99
CA ASP A 23 -5.80 8.35 -10.13
C ASP A 23 -4.72 7.37 -10.62
N ILE A 24 -5.11 6.59 -11.63
CA ILE A 24 -4.23 5.60 -12.27
C ILE A 24 -2.97 6.25 -12.86
N VAL A 25 -3.04 7.50 -13.32
CA VAL A 25 -1.89 8.19 -13.91
C VAL A 25 -0.84 8.46 -12.84
N VAL A 26 -1.25 8.99 -11.69
CA VAL A 26 -0.35 9.24 -10.55
C VAL A 26 0.25 7.93 -10.02
N ILE A 27 -0.58 6.90 -9.84
CA ILE A 27 -0.15 5.61 -9.30
C ILE A 27 0.85 4.93 -10.25
N HIS A 28 0.51 4.83 -11.54
CA HIS A 28 1.38 4.20 -12.53
C HIS A 28 2.70 4.96 -12.67
N ARG A 29 2.66 6.29 -12.77
CA ARG A 29 3.87 7.12 -12.89
C ARG A 29 4.81 6.87 -11.71
N PHE A 30 4.32 6.95 -10.48
CA PHE A 30 5.16 6.75 -9.30
C PHE A 30 5.74 5.32 -9.27
N ILE A 31 4.92 4.30 -9.50
CA ILE A 31 5.37 2.90 -9.48
C ILE A 31 6.43 2.66 -10.57
N SER A 32 6.17 3.11 -11.80
CA SER A 32 7.00 2.81 -12.98
C SER A 32 8.28 3.64 -13.04
N GLU A 33 8.25 4.88 -12.54
CA GLU A 33 9.37 5.82 -12.70
C GLU A 33 10.17 6.03 -11.40
N GLU A 34 9.49 6.12 -10.25
CA GLU A 34 10.12 6.53 -8.99
C GLU A 34 10.42 5.36 -8.04
N SER A 35 9.63 4.28 -8.09
CA SER A 35 9.77 3.18 -7.15
C SER A 35 10.90 2.22 -7.52
N TYR A 36 11.70 1.78 -6.54
CA TYR A 36 12.76 0.79 -6.81
C TYR A 36 12.21 -0.62 -7.05
N TRP A 37 10.94 -0.89 -6.73
CA TRP A 37 10.32 -2.21 -6.79
C TRP A 37 9.41 -2.40 -8.01
N GLY A 38 9.02 -1.31 -8.69
CA GLY A 38 8.11 -1.33 -9.83
C GLY A 38 8.65 -0.65 -11.07
N LYS A 39 9.95 -0.32 -11.11
CA LYS A 39 10.57 0.41 -12.22
C LYS A 39 10.27 -0.25 -13.58
N GLY A 40 9.72 0.51 -14.52
CA GLY A 40 9.37 0.06 -15.87
C GLY A 40 8.09 -0.80 -15.96
N ARG A 41 7.37 -1.02 -14.86
CA ARG A 41 6.11 -1.75 -14.86
C ARG A 41 5.10 -1.03 -15.75
N SER A 42 4.46 -1.76 -16.66
CA SER A 42 3.47 -1.18 -17.58
C SER A 42 2.19 -0.76 -16.85
N ARG A 43 1.45 0.17 -17.45
CA ARG A 43 0.16 0.64 -16.94
C ARG A 43 -0.84 -0.50 -16.81
N GLU A 44 -0.86 -1.42 -17.78
CA GLU A 44 -1.75 -2.57 -17.82
C GLU A 44 -1.49 -3.50 -16.63
N LEU A 45 -0.22 -3.76 -16.32
CA LEU A 45 0.15 -4.57 -15.16
C LEU A 45 -0.22 -3.89 -13.83
N VAL A 46 -0.02 -2.58 -13.72
CA VAL A 46 -0.45 -1.82 -12.53
C VAL A 46 -1.96 -1.94 -12.35
N VAL A 47 -2.75 -1.61 -13.37
CA VAL A 47 -4.23 -1.67 -13.31
C VAL A 47 -4.70 -3.08 -12.98
N LYS A 48 -4.15 -4.11 -13.63
CA LYS A 48 -4.51 -5.51 -13.36
C LYS A 48 -4.15 -5.92 -11.93
N SER A 49 -3.01 -5.47 -11.40
CA SER A 49 -2.61 -5.76 -10.02
C SER A 49 -3.51 -5.10 -8.99
N MET A 50 -4.01 -3.90 -9.28
CA MET A 50 -4.97 -3.18 -8.42
C MET A 50 -6.32 -3.90 -8.41
N HIS A 51 -6.83 -4.26 -9.59
CA HIS A 51 -8.09 -4.99 -9.73
C HIS A 51 -8.08 -6.33 -8.96
N ASN A 52 -6.94 -7.03 -8.95
CA ASN A 52 -6.80 -8.33 -8.30
C ASN A 52 -6.31 -8.23 -6.84
N SER A 53 -6.20 -7.03 -6.28
CA SER A 53 -5.89 -6.83 -4.87
C SER A 53 -7.19 -6.81 -4.06
N ALA A 54 -7.16 -7.37 -2.86
CA ALA A 54 -8.33 -7.43 -1.97
C ALA A 54 -8.78 -6.03 -1.51
N CYS A 55 -7.83 -5.10 -1.38
CA CYS A 55 -8.08 -3.70 -1.07
C CYS A 55 -7.01 -2.79 -1.68
N CYS A 56 -7.42 -1.60 -2.13
CA CYS A 56 -6.54 -0.50 -2.49
C CYS A 56 -6.84 0.70 -1.59
N PHE A 57 -5.81 1.47 -1.24
CA PHE A 57 -5.91 2.65 -0.38
C PHE A 57 -5.33 3.84 -1.13
N GLY A 58 -6.17 4.82 -1.46
CA GLY A 58 -5.71 6.12 -1.94
C GLY A 58 -5.48 7.08 -0.77
N VAL A 59 -4.42 7.87 -0.83
CA VAL A 59 -4.19 8.99 0.10
C VAL A 59 -4.39 10.29 -0.67
N TYR A 60 -5.20 11.19 -0.12
CA TYR A 60 -5.61 12.42 -0.77
C TYR A 60 -5.31 13.64 0.10
N HIS A 61 -5.04 14.76 -0.55
CA HIS A 61 -4.99 16.08 0.07
C HIS A 61 -6.20 16.88 -0.42
N GLU A 62 -7.11 17.21 0.49
CA GLU A 62 -8.29 18.02 0.21
C GLU A 62 -7.97 19.49 0.47
N ARG A 63 -7.44 20.18 -0.54
CA ARG A 63 -7.26 21.63 -0.49
C ARG A 63 -8.01 22.24 -1.66
N ASN A 64 -8.93 23.16 -1.37
CA ASN A 64 -9.76 23.87 -2.35
C ASN A 64 -10.88 23.05 -3.02
N GLY A 65 -11.44 22.06 -2.33
CA GLY A 65 -12.68 21.38 -2.74
C GLY A 65 -12.51 20.15 -3.64
N GLU A 66 -11.34 19.91 -4.22
CA GLU A 66 -11.04 18.69 -4.98
C GLU A 66 -9.92 17.86 -4.33
N PRO A 67 -10.13 16.54 -4.10
CA PRO A 67 -9.12 15.67 -3.51
C PRO A 67 -8.02 15.34 -4.53
N LYS A 68 -6.80 15.83 -4.30
CA LYS A 68 -5.61 15.43 -5.08
C LYS A 68 -5.03 14.14 -4.51
N GLN A 69 -4.86 13.08 -5.32
CA GLN A 69 -4.16 11.88 -4.86
C GLN A 69 -2.67 12.15 -4.68
N ILE A 70 -2.15 11.79 -3.50
CA ILE A 70 -0.78 12.05 -3.05
C ILE A 70 -0.07 10.80 -2.50
N GLY A 71 -0.75 9.66 -2.49
CA GLY A 71 -0.20 8.41 -2.00
C GLY A 71 -1.08 7.22 -2.32
N PHE A 72 -0.52 6.04 -2.12
CA PHE A 72 -1.17 4.78 -2.44
C PHE A 72 -0.59 3.62 -1.63
N ALA A 73 -1.40 2.58 -1.45
CA ALA A 73 -0.97 1.24 -1.10
C ALA A 73 -2.03 0.24 -1.56
N ARG A 74 -1.65 -1.03 -1.70
CA ARG A 74 -2.61 -2.12 -1.94
C ARG A 74 -2.31 -3.33 -1.07
N VAL A 75 -3.32 -4.17 -0.90
CA VAL A 75 -3.28 -5.38 -0.09
C VAL A 75 -3.71 -6.57 -0.93
N VAL A 76 -2.81 -7.54 -1.11
CA VAL A 76 -3.13 -8.85 -1.69
C VAL A 76 -3.45 -9.79 -0.55
N SER A 77 -4.65 -10.37 -0.51
CA SER A 77 -5.10 -11.15 0.64
C SER A 77 -6.25 -12.09 0.29
N ASP A 78 -6.36 -13.16 1.06
CA ASP A 78 -7.56 -14.02 1.14
C ASP A 78 -8.62 -13.48 2.13
N LEU A 79 -8.33 -12.34 2.76
CA LEU A 79 -9.12 -11.68 3.82
C LEU A 79 -9.46 -12.59 5.02
N THR A 80 -8.73 -13.69 5.17
CA THR A 80 -9.03 -14.71 6.18
C THR A 80 -7.80 -15.07 7.00
N THR A 81 -6.67 -15.35 6.35
CA THR A 81 -5.47 -15.86 7.02
C THR A 81 -4.22 -15.03 6.77
N PHE A 82 -4.12 -14.39 5.61
CA PHE A 82 -2.87 -13.81 5.15
C PHE A 82 -3.09 -12.54 4.32
N ALA A 83 -2.22 -11.54 4.51
CA ALA A 83 -2.13 -10.38 3.65
C ALA A 83 -0.68 -10.01 3.32
N TYR A 84 -0.47 -9.53 2.09
CA TYR A 84 0.76 -8.88 1.64
C TYR A 84 0.47 -7.42 1.27
N ILE A 85 1.14 -6.48 1.94
CA ILE A 85 1.04 -5.05 1.65
C ILE A 85 2.08 -4.70 0.58
N ALA A 86 1.62 -4.08 -0.50
CA ALA A 86 2.43 -3.75 -1.66
C ALA A 86 2.25 -2.29 -2.10
N ASP A 87 3.20 -1.81 -2.90
CA ASP A 87 3.16 -0.52 -3.61
C ASP A 87 2.84 0.68 -2.71
N VAL A 88 3.39 0.68 -1.48
CA VAL A 88 3.22 1.75 -0.49
C VAL A 88 4.04 2.98 -0.87
N PHE A 89 3.39 4.11 -1.09
CA PHE A 89 4.09 5.39 -1.28
C PHE A 89 3.30 6.62 -0.83
N ILE A 90 4.04 7.69 -0.58
CA ILE A 90 3.58 9.08 -0.50
C ILE A 90 4.47 9.88 -1.47
N LEU A 91 3.88 10.76 -2.29
CA LEU A 91 4.60 11.64 -3.20
C LEU A 91 5.60 12.51 -2.43
N ASN A 92 6.76 12.79 -3.03
CA ASN A 92 7.91 13.40 -2.36
C ASN A 92 7.55 14.72 -1.64
N GLU A 93 6.77 15.59 -2.30
CA GLU A 93 6.33 16.89 -1.76
C GLU A 93 5.41 16.80 -0.52
N TYR A 94 4.87 15.62 -0.20
CA TYR A 94 4.02 15.37 0.98
C TYR A 94 4.69 14.51 2.06
N ARG A 95 5.96 14.12 1.88
CA ARG A 95 6.72 13.35 2.87
C ARG A 95 7.10 14.20 4.09
N GLY A 96 7.54 13.54 5.16
CA GLY A 96 7.88 14.20 6.44
C GLY A 96 6.68 14.56 7.33
N LYS A 97 5.45 14.45 6.82
CA LYS A 97 4.20 14.83 7.52
C LYS A 97 3.51 13.70 8.28
N GLY A 98 4.17 12.55 8.44
CA GLY A 98 3.58 11.37 9.10
C GLY A 98 2.56 10.56 8.29
N LEU A 99 2.20 10.99 7.07
CA LEU A 99 1.17 10.36 6.23
C LEU A 99 1.41 8.88 5.93
N GLY A 100 2.66 8.48 5.66
CA GLY A 100 2.96 7.06 5.40
C GLY A 100 2.74 6.17 6.63
N LYS A 101 3.01 6.68 7.84
CA LYS A 101 2.72 5.95 9.09
C LYS A 101 1.22 5.85 9.32
N TRP A 102 0.49 6.93 9.04
CA TRP A 102 -0.96 6.96 9.13
C TRP A 102 -1.60 5.97 8.15
N LEU A 103 -1.11 5.91 6.91
CA LEU A 103 -1.52 4.93 5.91
C LEU A 103 -1.31 3.49 6.40
N LEU A 104 -0.11 3.15 6.86
CA LEU A 104 0.17 1.79 7.33
C LEU A 104 -0.67 1.40 8.56
N ARG A 105 -0.85 2.33 9.51
CA ARG A 105 -1.72 2.11 10.67
C ARG A 105 -3.18 1.91 10.25
N THR A 106 -3.64 2.63 9.23
CA THR A 106 -4.99 2.48 8.68
C THR A 106 -5.17 1.10 8.06
N ILE A 107 -4.20 0.64 7.26
CA ILE A 107 -4.23 -0.68 6.62
C ILE A 107 -4.29 -1.79 7.67
N VAL A 108 -3.37 -1.81 8.63
CA VAL A 108 -3.29 -2.92 9.62
C VAL A 108 -4.43 -2.91 10.64
N ASN A 109 -5.15 -1.79 10.81
CA ASN A 109 -6.35 -1.72 11.64
C ASN A 109 -7.66 -1.82 10.84
N HIS A 110 -7.59 -1.98 9.52
CA HIS A 110 -8.77 -2.20 8.70
C HIS A 110 -9.53 -3.44 9.23
N PRO A 111 -10.88 -3.41 9.34
CA PRO A 111 -11.66 -4.50 9.92
C PRO A 111 -11.33 -5.88 9.32
N GLU A 112 -11.21 -5.94 8.00
CA GLU A 112 -10.87 -7.16 7.24
C GLU A 112 -9.38 -7.59 7.33
N ILE A 113 -8.51 -6.78 7.95
CA ILE A 113 -7.06 -7.03 8.02
C ILE A 113 -6.59 -7.24 9.47
N LYS A 114 -7.19 -6.56 10.45
CA LYS A 114 -6.74 -6.51 11.85
C LYS A 114 -6.67 -7.88 12.54
N GLY A 115 -7.46 -8.86 12.08
CA GLY A 115 -7.52 -10.20 12.64
C GLY A 115 -6.69 -11.26 11.90
N LEU A 116 -6.03 -10.91 10.80
CA LEU A 116 -5.31 -11.89 9.99
C LEU A 116 -4.11 -12.45 10.76
N LYS A 117 -3.90 -13.76 10.63
CA LYS A 117 -2.79 -14.47 11.27
C LYS A 117 -1.44 -13.90 10.85
N ARG A 118 -1.33 -13.37 9.63
CA ARG A 118 -0.07 -12.86 9.09
C ARG A 118 -0.29 -11.71 8.10
N VAL A 119 0.40 -10.60 8.34
CA VAL A 119 0.51 -9.47 7.40
C VAL A 119 1.99 -9.25 7.10
N THR A 120 2.39 -9.33 5.84
CA THR A 120 3.80 -9.20 5.41
C THR A 120 3.99 -8.08 4.41
N LEU A 121 5.24 -7.67 4.25
CA LEU A 121 5.71 -6.75 3.22
C LEU A 121 7.21 -6.99 2.97
N PHE A 122 7.69 -6.57 1.81
CA PHE A 122 9.12 -6.50 1.49
C PHE A 122 9.56 -5.05 1.39
N THR A 123 10.69 -4.73 2.00
CA THR A 123 11.17 -3.34 2.07
C THR A 123 12.69 -3.23 2.13
N LYS A 124 13.24 -2.22 1.45
CA LYS A 124 14.62 -1.72 1.62
C LYS A 124 14.74 -0.70 2.78
N THR A 125 13.64 -0.33 3.44
CA THR A 125 13.59 0.68 4.51
C THR A 125 12.94 0.16 5.80
N PRO A 126 13.46 -0.93 6.41
CA PRO A 126 12.83 -1.60 7.56
C PRO A 126 12.55 -0.66 8.75
N VAL A 127 13.46 0.27 9.04
CA VAL A 127 13.34 1.27 10.13
C VAL A 127 12.06 2.11 10.06
N PHE A 128 11.52 2.34 8.85
CA PHE A 128 10.24 3.04 8.69
C PHE A 128 9.05 2.17 9.16
N TYR A 129 9.06 0.89 8.78
CA TYR A 129 7.98 -0.05 9.05
C TYR A 129 7.96 -0.55 10.51
N GLU A 130 9.13 -0.64 11.15
CA GLU A 130 9.25 -0.98 12.59
C GLU A 130 8.50 0.00 13.49
N LYS A 131 8.40 1.27 13.09
CA LYS A 131 7.66 2.32 13.82
C LYS A 131 6.12 2.14 13.75
N VAL A 132 5.64 1.19 12.94
CA VAL A 132 4.22 0.92 12.70
C VAL A 132 3.87 -0.58 12.85
N MET A 133 4.48 -1.21 13.86
CA MET A 133 4.19 -2.57 14.35
C MET A 133 4.76 -3.73 13.54
N PHE A 134 5.41 -3.48 12.41
CA PHE A 134 6.15 -4.53 11.70
C PHE A 134 7.43 -4.86 12.45
N LYS A 135 7.88 -6.11 12.32
CA LYS A 135 9.19 -6.56 12.78
C LYS A 135 9.83 -7.27 11.60
N ILE A 136 11.16 -7.19 11.50
CA ILE A 136 11.88 -8.05 10.57
C ILE A 136 11.54 -9.49 10.96
N PHE A 137 10.96 -10.23 10.01
CA PHE A 137 10.71 -11.65 10.20
C PHE A 137 12.08 -12.34 10.16
N ASP A 138 12.44 -12.93 11.30
CA ASP A 138 13.56 -13.86 11.52
C ASP A 138 14.89 -13.28 12.03
N GLN A 139 15.31 -13.76 13.22
CA GLN A 139 16.72 -13.85 13.63
C GLN A 139 17.14 -15.29 14.01
N ASN A 140 16.23 -16.27 14.12
CA ASN A 140 16.49 -17.61 14.70
C ASN A 140 15.55 -18.76 14.21
N PHE A 141 14.78 -18.59 13.13
CA PHE A 141 13.74 -19.50 12.67
C PHE A 141 14.03 -19.99 11.24
N GLN A 142 14.37 -21.28 11.10
CA GLN A 142 14.80 -21.91 9.84
C GLN A 142 13.72 -22.01 8.72
N SER A 143 12.69 -21.20 8.74
CA SER A 143 11.78 -21.04 7.59
C SER A 143 12.40 -20.04 6.59
N LYS A 144 13.05 -20.57 5.55
CA LYS A 144 13.64 -19.78 4.46
C LYS A 144 12.50 -19.22 3.61
N PHE A 145 12.34 -17.89 3.57
CA PHE A 145 11.54 -17.27 2.51
C PHE A 145 12.18 -17.64 1.16
N MET A 146 11.40 -18.24 0.27
CA MET A 146 11.87 -18.65 -1.06
C MET A 146 11.07 -17.89 -2.10
N GLU A 147 11.76 -17.40 -3.13
CA GLU A 147 11.15 -16.69 -4.24
C GLU A 147 11.50 -17.35 -5.57
N LEU A 148 10.53 -17.37 -6.48
CA LEU A 148 10.77 -17.58 -7.90
C LEU A 148 10.57 -16.23 -8.58
N LYS A 149 11.67 -15.60 -8.99
CA LYS A 149 11.64 -14.30 -9.65
C LYS A 149 11.55 -14.46 -11.16
N ASN A 150 10.49 -13.93 -11.76
CA ASN A 150 10.42 -13.78 -13.22
C ASN A 150 10.98 -12.40 -13.59
N PRO A 151 12.15 -12.31 -14.26
CA PRO A 151 12.76 -11.02 -14.61
C PRO A 151 12.07 -10.31 -15.78
N SER A 152 11.13 -10.97 -16.46
CA SER A 152 10.45 -10.46 -17.65
C SER A 152 9.17 -9.68 -17.35
N ILE A 153 8.77 -9.56 -16.07
CA ILE A 153 7.55 -8.87 -15.61
C ILE A 153 7.89 -7.93 -14.44
#